data_AF-A0A7K5AC86-F1
#
_entry.id   AF-A0A7K5AC86-F1
#
_cell.length_a   1.000
_cell.length_b   1.000
_cell.length_c   1.000
_cell.angle_alpha   90.00
_cell.angle_beta   90.00
_cell.angle_gamma   90.00
#
_symmetry.space_group_name_H-M   'P 1'
#
loop_
_entity.id
_entity.type
_entity.pdbx_description
1 polymer ?
#
loop_
_entity_poly.entity_id
_entity_poly.type
_entity_poly.pdbx_seq_one_letter_code
_entity_poly.pdbx_strand_id
1 'polypeptide(L)'
;ADPCQNGGRWTGMSCVCPPHLEGAFCQFGAPTINITGEVDFSVRMVAHITNRNFSEDLRNTSSNAYRSLVDEFIQTMDRIYHNVSGYGGVRVLTLTRGSVIVNYEVLLRPPAKDEPTTPLDHRVQELLEAFSAVAQPQNCSYLAVSGMPCGAGGSQDSPDQDFSSLDLCRNYTPANFSRFYQPYRMQNSVLCTTSCSLNVPISIDCKSG
;
A
#
# COMPACT_ATOMS: atom_id res chain seq x y z
N ALA A 1 -38.39 -3.51 5.76
CA ALA A 1 -37.01 -3.69 6.24
C ALA A 1 -36.10 -3.70 5.02
N ASP A 2 -34.92 -3.10 5.11
CA ASP A 2 -33.94 -3.13 4.01
C ASP A 2 -33.29 -4.53 3.96
N PRO A 3 -33.45 -5.30 2.86
CA PRO A 3 -32.86 -6.63 2.75
C PRO A 3 -31.40 -6.61 2.27
N CYS A 4 -30.85 -5.45 1.91
CA CYS A 4 -29.52 -5.34 1.33
C CYS A 4 -28.42 -5.44 2.38
N GLN A 5 -27.32 -6.10 2.03
CA GLN A 5 -26.14 -6.28 2.87
C GLN A 5 -25.01 -5.34 2.42
N ASN A 6 -23.96 -5.24 3.24
CA ASN A 6 -22.70 -4.57 2.92
C ASN A 6 -22.85 -3.12 2.38
N GLY A 7 -23.87 -2.38 2.85
CA GLY A 7 -24.12 -1.00 2.43
C GLY A 7 -24.86 -0.86 1.08
N GLY A 8 -25.47 -1.93 0.57
CA GLY A 8 -26.37 -1.85 -0.58
C GLY A 8 -27.60 -1.00 -0.31
N ARG A 9 -28.13 -0.37 -1.37
CA ARG A 9 -29.32 0.49 -1.29
C ARG A 9 -30.53 -0.22 -1.88
N TRP A 10 -31.57 -0.42 -1.08
CA TRP A 10 -32.84 -0.96 -1.57
C TRP A 10 -33.60 0.06 -2.43
N THR A 11 -34.01 -0.36 -3.63
CA THR A 11 -34.76 0.50 -4.57
C THR A 11 -36.27 0.26 -4.55
N GLY A 12 -36.76 -0.68 -3.75
CA GLY A 12 -38.15 -1.16 -3.79
C GLY A 12 -38.31 -2.49 -4.53
N MET A 13 -37.37 -2.84 -5.42
CA MET A 13 -37.42 -4.06 -6.22
C MET A 13 -36.12 -4.88 -6.18
N SER A 14 -34.97 -4.22 -6.08
CA SER A 14 -33.66 -4.88 -5.99
C SER A 14 -32.66 -4.06 -5.17
N CYS A 15 -31.57 -4.71 -4.77
CA CYS A 15 -30.43 -4.03 -4.16
C CYS A 15 -29.49 -3.46 -5.24
N VAL A 16 -29.13 -2.19 -5.08
CA VAL A 16 -28.03 -1.57 -5.82
C VAL A 16 -26.77 -1.70 -4.97
N CYS A 17 -25.78 -2.45 -5.49
CA CYS A 17 -24.56 -2.75 -4.75
C CYS A 17 -23.51 -1.66 -4.88
N PRO A 18 -22.75 -1.37 -3.80
CA PRO A 18 -21.54 -0.57 -3.88
C PRO A 18 -20.49 -1.23 -4.79
N PRO A 19 -19.45 -0.49 -5.19
CA PRO A 19 -18.33 -1.05 -5.96
C PRO A 19 -17.74 -2.31 -5.30
N HIS A 20 -17.33 -3.25 -6.14
CA HIS A 20 -16.66 -4.50 -5.72
C HIS A 20 -17.54 -5.50 -4.93
N LEU A 21 -18.85 -5.28 -4.91
CA LEU A 21 -19.83 -6.20 -4.31
C LEU A 21 -20.83 -6.67 -5.38
N GLU A 22 -21.34 -7.88 -5.20
CA GLU A 22 -22.29 -8.51 -6.11
C GLU A 22 -23.30 -9.41 -5.38
N GLY A 23 -24.26 -9.93 -6.15
CA GLY A 23 -25.37 -10.74 -5.66
C GLY A 23 -26.67 -9.95 -5.46
N ALA A 24 -27.80 -10.66 -5.39
CA ALA A 24 -29.13 -10.07 -5.29
C ALA A 24 -29.32 -9.16 -4.06
N PHE A 25 -28.53 -9.41 -3.00
CA PHE A 25 -28.54 -8.66 -1.75
C PHE A 25 -27.17 -8.03 -1.44
N CYS A 26 -26.26 -7.94 -2.42
CA CYS A 26 -24.88 -7.47 -2.22
C CYS A 26 -24.10 -8.30 -1.18
N GLN A 27 -24.40 -9.60 -1.14
CA GLN A 27 -23.88 -10.50 -0.12
C GLN A 27 -22.49 -11.07 -0.46
N PHE A 28 -22.00 -10.87 -1.68
CA PHE A 28 -20.72 -11.41 -2.15
C PHE A 28 -19.76 -10.31 -2.58
N GLY A 29 -18.46 -10.54 -2.45
CA GLY A 29 -17.45 -9.74 -3.11
C GLY A 29 -17.33 -10.13 -4.58
N ALA A 30 -17.16 -9.15 -5.47
CA ALA A 30 -16.96 -9.41 -6.90
C ALA A 30 -15.73 -10.33 -7.09
N PRO A 31 -15.79 -11.39 -7.91
CA PRO A 31 -14.72 -12.40 -7.98
C PRO A 31 -13.41 -11.80 -8.47
N THR A 32 -13.49 -10.73 -9.24
CA THR A 32 -12.37 -10.04 -9.87
C THR A 32 -12.49 -8.53 -9.68
N ILE A 33 -11.42 -7.90 -9.20
CA ILE A 33 -11.32 -6.46 -9.01
C ILE A 33 -10.06 -5.98 -9.70
N ASN A 34 -10.19 -5.08 -10.67
CA ASN A 34 -9.04 -4.51 -11.35
C ASN A 34 -8.58 -3.25 -10.61
N ILE A 35 -7.35 -3.27 -10.09
CA ILE A 35 -6.71 -2.07 -9.55
C ILE A 35 -5.90 -1.46 -10.68
N THR A 36 -6.46 -0.40 -11.28
CA THR A 36 -5.76 0.42 -12.27
C THR A 36 -4.96 1.52 -11.59
N GLY A 37 -3.90 1.99 -12.25
CA GLY A 37 -3.13 3.15 -11.79
C GLY A 37 -3.90 4.48 -11.85
N GLU A 38 -5.20 4.48 -12.15
CA GLU A 38 -6.05 5.68 -12.29
C GLU A 38 -6.60 6.19 -10.95
N VAL A 39 -6.38 5.46 -9.86
CA VAL A 39 -6.81 5.83 -8.50
C VAL A 39 -5.59 6.12 -7.62
N ASP A 40 -5.70 7.07 -6.70
CA ASP A 40 -4.68 7.30 -5.68
C ASP A 40 -4.39 6.00 -4.95
N PHE A 41 -3.12 5.60 -4.93
CA PHE A 41 -2.65 4.35 -4.36
C PHE A 41 -1.65 4.61 -3.23
N SER A 42 -1.53 3.68 -2.27
CA SER A 42 -0.56 3.79 -1.18
C SER A 42 0.13 2.47 -0.88
N VAL A 43 1.45 2.47 -0.79
CA VAL A 43 2.27 1.32 -0.39
C VAL A 43 2.65 1.44 1.07
N ARG A 44 2.41 0.41 1.89
CA ARG A 44 2.85 0.39 3.28
C ARG A 44 4.29 -0.10 3.38
N MET A 45 5.09 0.61 4.17
CA MET A 45 6.51 0.33 4.34
C MET A 45 6.90 0.46 5.81
N VAL A 46 8.04 -0.16 6.15
CA VAL A 46 8.63 -0.14 7.50
C VAL A 46 10.06 0.34 7.39
N ALA A 47 10.43 1.32 8.21
CA ALA A 47 11.80 1.82 8.31
C ALA A 47 12.29 1.73 9.76
N HIS A 48 13.58 1.42 9.93
CA HIS A 48 14.23 1.33 11.23
C HIS A 48 15.23 2.48 11.38
N ILE A 49 15.04 3.34 12.39
CA ILE A 49 15.97 4.42 12.73
C ILE A 49 16.83 3.97 13.90
N THR A 50 18.08 3.59 13.63
CA THR A 50 19.01 3.00 14.61
C THR A 50 19.85 4.02 15.37
N ASN A 51 20.02 5.25 14.87
CA ASN A 51 20.74 6.33 15.58
C ASN A 51 19.91 7.06 16.64
N ARG A 52 18.66 6.63 16.88
CA ARG A 52 17.77 7.30 17.81
C ARG A 52 17.10 6.30 18.73
N ASN A 53 17.21 6.55 20.03
CA ASN A 53 16.48 5.77 21.02
C ASN A 53 15.01 6.18 21.03
N PHE A 54 14.16 5.17 21.18
CA PHE A 54 12.74 5.40 21.37
C PHE A 54 12.48 6.02 22.74
N SER A 55 11.84 7.19 22.79
CA SER A 55 11.36 7.82 24.03
C SER A 55 9.85 7.66 24.16
N GLU A 56 9.32 7.74 25.39
CA GLU A 56 7.86 7.68 25.59
C GLU A 56 7.11 8.80 24.91
N ASP A 57 7.74 9.97 24.71
CA ASP A 57 7.14 11.08 23.98
C ASP A 57 6.83 10.72 22.52
N LEU A 58 7.55 9.77 21.93
CA LEU A 58 7.27 9.25 20.58
C LEU A 58 6.01 8.39 20.51
N ARG A 59 5.34 8.09 21.64
CA ARG A 59 4.01 7.49 21.65
C ARG A 59 2.90 8.52 21.56
N ASN A 60 3.20 9.78 21.90
CA ASN A 60 2.23 10.86 21.92
C ASN A 60 2.34 11.67 20.63
N THR A 61 1.36 11.53 19.73
CA THR A 61 1.33 12.23 18.43
C THR A 61 1.26 13.76 18.54
N SER A 62 0.91 14.27 19.72
CA SER A 62 0.89 15.70 20.02
C SER A 62 2.20 16.22 20.62
N SER A 63 3.15 15.35 20.95
CA SER A 63 4.44 15.76 21.52
C SER A 63 5.31 16.42 20.46
N ASN A 64 6.16 17.36 20.90
CA ASN A 64 7.15 17.98 20.03
C ASN A 64 8.17 16.96 19.50
N ALA A 65 8.51 15.95 20.32
CA ALA A 65 9.44 14.90 19.91
C ALA A 65 8.89 14.06 18.76
N TYR A 66 7.61 13.67 18.83
CA TYR A 66 6.93 12.93 17.77
C TYR A 66 6.86 13.76 16.48
N ARG A 67 6.34 14.99 16.57
CA ARG A 67 6.17 15.87 15.41
C ARG A 67 7.49 16.16 14.72
N SER A 68 8.51 16.52 15.48
CA SER A 68 9.86 16.80 14.95
C SER A 68 10.44 15.57 14.23
N LEU A 69 10.28 14.37 14.77
CA LEU A 69 10.78 13.15 14.13
C LEU A 69 9.97 12.80 12.87
N VAL A 70 8.65 12.94 12.92
CA VAL A 70 7.80 12.70 11.74
C VAL A 70 8.11 13.68 10.61
N ASP A 71 8.30 14.97 10.93
CA ASP A 71 8.65 15.99 9.94
C ASP A 71 10.01 15.70 9.31
N GLU A 72 11.02 15.36 10.11
CA GLU A 72 12.36 14.97 9.65
C GLU A 72 12.30 13.71 8.75
N PHE A 73 11.49 12.73 9.14
CA PHE A 73 11.30 11.49 8.40
C PHE A 73 10.63 11.74 7.05
N ILE A 74 9.53 12.49 7.02
CA ILE A 74 8.80 12.82 5.78
C ILE A 74 9.71 13.58 4.80
N GLN A 75 10.42 14.61 5.28
CA GLN A 75 11.35 15.37 4.41
C GLN A 75 12.46 14.50 3.83
N THR A 76 12.93 13.51 4.60
CA THR A 76 13.97 12.59 4.13
C THR A 76 13.41 11.65 3.07
N MET A 77 12.23 11.07 3.31
CA MET A 77 11.59 10.16 2.35
C MET A 77 11.12 10.88 1.09
N ASP A 78 10.68 12.14 1.18
CA ASP A 78 10.37 12.98 0.02
C ASP A 78 11.59 13.10 -0.91
N ARG A 79 12.79 13.24 -0.35
CA ARG A 79 14.03 13.28 -1.14
C ARG A 79 14.42 11.92 -1.70
N ILE A 80 14.14 10.83 -1.00
CA ILE A 80 14.45 9.48 -1.49
C ILE A 80 13.52 9.12 -2.66
N TYR A 81 12.23 9.44 -2.54
CA TYR A 81 11.19 9.03 -3.48
C TYR A 81 10.84 10.07 -4.55
N HIS A 82 11.51 11.23 -4.58
CA HIS A 82 11.21 12.28 -5.57
C HIS A 82 11.25 11.83 -7.03
N ASN A 83 12.08 10.82 -7.36
CA ASN A 83 12.19 10.27 -8.71
C ASN A 83 11.27 9.07 -8.97
N VAL A 84 10.49 8.63 -7.98
CA VAL A 84 9.50 7.58 -8.17
C VAL A 84 8.32 8.15 -8.94
N SER A 85 7.97 7.51 -10.04
CA SER A 85 6.92 7.95 -10.94
C SER A 85 5.58 8.07 -10.19
N GLY A 86 5.00 9.28 -10.25
CA GLY A 86 3.75 9.64 -9.57
C GLY A 86 3.84 9.64 -8.04
N TYR A 87 5.01 9.86 -7.45
CA TYR A 87 5.14 10.09 -6.01
C TYR A 87 4.25 11.25 -5.53
N GLY A 88 3.43 10.96 -4.51
CA GLY A 88 2.43 11.88 -3.96
C GLY A 88 2.73 12.37 -2.55
N GLY A 89 3.70 11.77 -1.87
CA GLY A 89 4.07 12.09 -0.48
C GLY A 89 4.10 10.86 0.43
N VAL A 90 4.43 11.10 1.71
CA VAL A 90 4.51 10.06 2.75
C VAL A 90 3.57 10.39 3.90
N ARG A 91 2.95 9.35 4.48
CA ARG A 91 2.13 9.42 5.69
C ARG A 91 2.64 8.46 6.74
N VAL A 92 3.13 8.98 7.87
CA VAL A 92 3.50 8.14 9.02
C VAL A 92 2.23 7.63 9.71
N LEU A 93 2.17 6.32 9.98
CA LEU A 93 1.07 5.67 10.68
C LEU A 93 1.38 5.55 12.17
N THR A 94 2.50 4.91 12.51
CA THR A 94 2.86 4.64 13.91
C THR A 94 4.37 4.60 14.09
N LEU A 95 4.79 4.89 15.32
CA LEU A 95 6.15 4.70 15.80
C LEU A 95 6.17 3.62 16.88
N THR A 96 7.06 2.63 16.78
CA THR A 96 7.16 1.53 17.76
C THR A 96 8.58 1.35 18.30
N ARG A 97 8.68 0.69 19.45
CA ARG A 97 9.94 0.43 20.18
C ARG A 97 10.77 -0.66 19.48
N GLY A 98 12.10 -0.49 19.46
CA GLY A 98 13.06 -1.48 18.94
C GLY A 98 14.15 -0.85 18.05
N SER A 99 14.83 0.20 18.54
CA SER A 99 15.21 1.38 17.71
C SER A 99 13.93 2.06 17.19
N VAL A 100 13.91 3.33 16.79
CA VAL A 100 12.63 3.94 16.39
C VAL A 100 12.15 3.28 15.09
N ILE A 101 11.13 2.42 15.16
CA ILE A 101 10.53 1.75 14.00
C ILE A 101 9.38 2.62 13.51
N VAL A 102 9.40 2.97 12.23
CA VAL A 102 8.40 3.83 11.58
C VAL A 102 7.58 2.97 10.63
N ASN A 103 6.29 2.82 10.92
CA ASN A 103 5.33 2.30 9.95
C ASN A 103 4.73 3.48 9.20
N TYR A 104 4.80 3.47 7.87
CA TYR A 104 4.35 4.58 7.04
C TYR A 104 3.77 4.09 5.71
N GLU A 105 3.09 4.99 5.02
CA GLU A 105 2.54 4.79 3.69
C GLU A 105 3.16 5.78 2.72
N VAL A 106 3.52 5.29 1.53
CA VAL A 106 3.95 6.10 0.39
C VAL A 106 2.78 6.25 -0.56
N LEU A 107 2.36 7.49 -0.79
CA LEU A 107 1.27 7.84 -1.68
C LEU A 107 1.79 7.89 -3.12
N LEU A 108 1.06 7.25 -4.03
CA LEU A 108 1.32 7.16 -5.45
C LEU A 108 0.08 7.67 -6.19
N ARG A 109 0.20 8.84 -6.82
CA ARG A 109 -0.88 9.47 -7.59
C ARG A 109 -1.04 8.84 -8.96
N PRO A 110 -2.21 8.89 -9.59
CA PRO A 110 -2.37 8.51 -10.98
C PRO A 110 -1.46 9.32 -11.92
N PRO A 111 -0.97 8.72 -13.02
CA PRO A 111 -0.32 9.49 -14.07
C PRO A 111 -1.31 10.53 -14.62
N ALA A 112 -0.82 11.73 -14.91
CA ALA A 112 -1.66 12.74 -15.55
C ALA A 112 -2.10 12.26 -16.94
N LYS A 113 -3.26 12.74 -17.42
CA LYS A 113 -3.85 12.30 -18.70
C LYS A 113 -2.92 12.48 -19.91
N ASP A 114 -1.97 13.41 -19.81
CA ASP A 114 -1.02 13.78 -20.86
C ASP A 114 0.40 13.26 -20.61
N GLU A 115 0.63 12.52 -19.52
CA GLU A 115 1.93 11.95 -19.18
C GLU A 115 2.07 10.50 -19.66
N PRO A 116 3.30 10.03 -19.91
CA PRO A 116 3.55 8.62 -20.16
C PRO A 116 3.02 7.79 -18.99
N THR A 117 2.09 6.88 -19.26
CA THR A 117 1.53 6.01 -18.23
C THR A 117 2.56 4.97 -17.83
N THR A 118 3.31 5.22 -16.75
CA THR A 118 4.13 4.18 -16.12
C THR A 118 3.21 3.17 -15.42
N PRO A 119 3.33 1.86 -15.71
CA PRO A 119 2.53 0.81 -15.07
C PRO A 119 2.62 0.88 -13.54
N LEU A 120 1.52 0.59 -12.84
CA LEU A 120 1.51 0.59 -11.37
C LEU A 120 2.61 -0.30 -10.77
N ASP A 121 2.80 -1.50 -11.31
CA ASP A 121 3.84 -2.43 -10.86
C ASP A 121 5.26 -1.88 -11.05
N HIS A 122 5.51 -1.16 -12.16
CA HIS A 122 6.81 -0.53 -12.40
C HIS A 122 7.09 0.59 -11.39
N ARG A 123 6.06 1.37 -11.03
CA ARG A 123 6.16 2.43 -10.02
C ARG A 123 6.42 1.86 -8.63
N VAL A 124 5.79 0.74 -8.30
CA VAL A 124 6.06 -0.01 -7.06
C VAL A 124 7.51 -0.54 -7.07
N GLN A 125 7.99 -1.02 -8.21
CA GLN A 125 9.37 -1.48 -8.35
C GLN A 125 10.38 -0.34 -8.17
N GLU A 126 10.17 0.82 -8.82
CA GLU A 126 10.97 2.04 -8.62
C GLU A 126 11.02 2.44 -7.13
N LEU A 127 9.88 2.36 -6.43
CA LEU A 127 9.79 2.66 -5.01
C LEU A 127 10.66 1.71 -4.16
N LEU A 128 10.57 0.41 -4.41
CA LEU A 128 11.36 -0.60 -3.70
C LEU A 128 12.85 -0.45 -3.98
N GLU A 129 13.23 -0.15 -5.22
CA GLU A 129 14.61 0.11 -5.61
C GLU A 129 15.17 1.35 -4.92
N ALA A 130 14.42 2.46 -4.94
CA ALA A 130 14.77 3.69 -4.24
C ALA A 130 14.96 3.46 -2.73
N PHE A 131 14.08 2.69 -2.10
CA PHE A 131 14.22 2.31 -0.69
C PHE A 131 15.47 1.45 -0.44
N SER A 132 15.74 0.48 -1.31
CA SER A 132 16.91 -0.40 -1.20
C SER A 132 18.24 0.35 -1.39
N ALA A 133 18.26 1.38 -2.23
CA ALA A 133 19.44 2.19 -2.51
C ALA A 133 19.88 3.01 -1.29
N VAL A 134 18.96 3.36 -0.39
CA VAL A 134 19.26 4.05 0.88
C VAL A 134 20.02 3.14 1.85
N ALA A 135 19.86 1.83 1.72
CA ALA A 135 20.62 0.86 2.50
C ALA A 135 22.06 0.64 1.97
N GLN A 136 22.41 1.17 0.79
CA GLN A 136 23.74 1.00 0.19
C GLN A 136 24.74 2.08 0.65
N PRO A 137 25.99 1.72 0.97
CA PRO A 137 26.98 2.63 1.55
C PRO A 137 27.47 3.74 0.60
N GLN A 138 27.22 3.64 -0.71
CA GLN A 138 27.83 4.54 -1.71
C GLN A 138 27.03 5.83 -1.97
N ASN A 139 25.76 5.91 -1.58
CA ASN A 139 24.89 7.09 -1.80
C ASN A 139 24.74 7.97 -0.55
N CYS A 140 25.62 7.77 0.44
CA CYS A 140 25.54 8.37 1.77
C CYS A 140 26.04 9.82 1.86
N SER A 141 26.35 10.46 0.74
CA SER A 141 26.91 11.81 0.72
C SER A 141 25.87 12.91 0.91
N TYR A 142 24.58 12.65 0.61
CA TYR A 142 23.52 13.68 0.66
C TYR A 142 22.66 13.66 1.94
N LEU A 143 22.69 12.57 2.70
CA LEU A 143 21.90 12.37 3.93
C LEU A 143 22.60 12.89 5.20
N ALA A 144 23.83 13.42 5.07
CA ALA A 144 24.66 13.90 6.17
C ALA A 144 24.19 15.22 6.83
N VAL A 145 23.02 15.76 6.46
CA VAL A 145 22.44 16.94 7.12
C VAL A 145 21.46 16.60 8.24
N SER A 146 20.98 15.35 8.38
CA SER A 146 20.13 14.97 9.52
C SER A 146 20.26 13.49 9.88
N GLY A 147 21.08 13.17 10.90
CA GLY A 147 20.84 12.11 11.89
C GLY A 147 20.69 10.63 11.48
N MET A 148 20.48 10.25 10.22
CA MET A 148 20.27 8.85 9.81
C MET A 148 21.60 8.12 9.60
N PRO A 149 21.82 6.94 10.19
CA PRO A 149 22.98 6.12 9.89
C PRO A 149 22.75 5.38 8.58
N CYS A 150 23.68 5.56 7.65
CA CYS A 150 23.90 4.57 6.62
C CYS A 150 24.44 3.29 7.26
N GLY A 151 23.59 2.26 7.31
CA GLY A 151 23.90 1.01 8.00
C GLY A 151 22.66 0.40 8.65
N ALA A 152 21.61 0.18 7.86
CA ALA A 152 20.52 -0.68 8.24
C ALA A 152 20.15 -1.52 7.02
N GLY A 153 20.90 -2.61 6.83
CA GLY A 153 20.28 -3.76 6.21
C GLY A 153 19.04 -4.07 7.03
N GLY A 154 17.87 -3.99 6.40
CA GLY A 154 16.77 -4.81 6.85
C GLY A 154 17.31 -6.23 6.92
N SER A 155 17.06 -6.95 8.02
CA SER A 155 17.16 -8.40 7.96
C SER A 155 16.42 -8.82 6.69
N GLN A 156 17.16 -9.39 5.73
CA GLN A 156 16.56 -10.18 4.67
C GLN A 156 15.84 -11.33 5.38
N ASP A 157 14.63 -11.08 5.84
CA ASP A 157 13.58 -11.90 5.29
C ASP A 157 13.51 -11.46 3.84
N SER A 158 13.91 -12.37 2.95
CA SER A 158 13.70 -12.29 1.51
C SER A 158 12.51 -11.38 1.20
N PRO A 159 12.63 -10.35 0.33
CA PRO A 159 11.44 -9.68 -0.16
C PRO A 159 10.67 -10.74 -0.92
N ASP A 160 9.73 -11.38 -0.24
CA ASP A 160 8.70 -12.16 -0.87
C ASP A 160 8.04 -11.14 -1.80
N GLN A 161 8.26 -11.30 -3.10
CA GLN A 161 7.77 -10.34 -4.09
C GLN A 161 6.23 -10.25 -4.08
N ASP A 162 5.55 -11.02 -3.23
CA ASP A 162 4.13 -10.95 -2.89
C ASP A 162 3.74 -9.85 -1.90
N PHE A 163 4.68 -9.22 -1.18
CA PHE A 163 4.33 -8.32 -0.06
C PHE A 163 3.63 -7.01 -0.50
N SER A 164 3.85 -6.53 -1.74
CA SER A 164 3.16 -5.33 -2.22
C SER A 164 1.83 -5.62 -2.90
N SER A 165 1.72 -6.70 -3.68
CA SER A 165 0.52 -6.98 -4.49
C SER A 165 -0.61 -7.61 -3.66
N LEU A 166 -0.27 -8.36 -2.61
CA LEU A 166 -1.26 -8.92 -1.69
C LEU A 166 -1.89 -7.83 -0.81
N ASP A 167 -1.08 -6.90 -0.29
CA ASP A 167 -1.57 -5.78 0.50
C ASP A 167 -2.40 -4.80 -0.34
N LEU A 168 -2.03 -4.62 -1.62
CA LEU A 168 -2.85 -3.98 -2.66
C LEU A 168 -4.26 -4.55 -2.69
N CYS A 169 -4.38 -5.87 -2.89
CA CYS A 169 -5.69 -6.51 -2.94
C CYS A 169 -6.42 -6.41 -1.61
N ARG A 170 -5.74 -6.57 -0.47
CA ARG A 170 -6.37 -6.47 0.85
C ARG A 170 -6.96 -5.09 1.14
N ASN A 171 -6.38 -4.02 0.61
CA ASN A 171 -6.80 -2.65 0.88
C ASN A 171 -7.93 -2.17 -0.05
N TYR A 172 -8.01 -2.67 -1.28
CA TYR A 172 -9.01 -2.25 -2.29
C TYR A 172 -10.22 -3.18 -2.40
N THR A 173 -10.19 -4.31 -1.72
CA THR A 173 -11.31 -5.24 -1.65
C THR A 173 -12.20 -4.90 -0.46
N PRO A 174 -13.50 -5.25 -0.50
CA PRO A 174 -14.36 -4.99 0.65
C PRO A 174 -13.83 -5.73 1.88
N ALA A 175 -13.75 -5.04 3.02
CA ALA A 175 -13.05 -5.53 4.23
C ALA A 175 -13.50 -6.93 4.69
N ASN A 176 -14.78 -7.27 4.50
CA ASN A 176 -15.35 -8.57 4.86
C ASN A 176 -14.83 -9.73 3.99
N PHE A 177 -14.29 -9.43 2.81
CA PHE A 177 -13.85 -10.40 1.81
C PHE A 177 -12.36 -10.34 1.50
N SER A 178 -11.63 -9.37 2.05
CA SER A 178 -10.27 -9.03 1.64
C SER A 178 -9.26 -10.18 1.71
N ARG A 179 -9.45 -11.09 2.67
CA ARG A 179 -8.63 -12.31 2.84
C ARG A 179 -8.76 -13.33 1.70
N PHE A 180 -9.82 -13.25 0.88
CA PHE A 180 -10.07 -14.21 -0.20
C PHE A 180 -9.47 -13.79 -1.54
N TYR A 181 -8.91 -12.57 -1.62
CA TYR A 181 -8.31 -12.05 -2.84
C TYR A 181 -6.80 -12.30 -2.86
N GLN A 182 -6.34 -12.77 -4.01
CA GLN A 182 -4.95 -12.95 -4.36
C GLN A 182 -4.60 -12.04 -5.55
N PRO A 183 -3.40 -11.48 -5.59
CA PRO A 183 -2.98 -10.67 -6.72
C PRO A 183 -2.71 -11.54 -7.96
N TYR A 184 -3.19 -11.07 -9.10
CA TYR A 184 -2.87 -11.59 -10.42
C TYR A 184 -2.30 -10.45 -11.26
N ARG A 185 -1.02 -10.53 -11.59
CA ARG A 185 -0.29 -9.46 -12.29
C ARG A 185 -0.63 -9.46 -13.78
N MET A 186 -1.00 -8.29 -14.29
CA MET A 186 -1.13 -8.02 -15.72
C MET A 186 -0.05 -7.02 -16.17
N GLN A 187 0.12 -6.82 -17.48
CA GLN A 187 1.17 -5.96 -18.02
C GLN A 187 1.10 -4.50 -17.54
N ASN A 188 -0.07 -4.02 -17.11
CA ASN A 188 -0.27 -2.63 -16.70
C ASN A 188 -1.19 -2.43 -15.48
N SER A 189 -1.62 -3.52 -14.83
CA SER A 189 -2.53 -3.47 -13.68
C SER A 189 -2.42 -4.70 -12.80
N VAL A 190 -2.88 -4.58 -11.56
CA VAL A 190 -3.02 -5.72 -10.64
C VAL A 190 -4.48 -6.12 -10.61
N LEU A 191 -4.76 -7.35 -11.01
CA LEU A 191 -6.07 -7.95 -10.93
C LEU A 191 -6.18 -8.70 -9.60
N CYS A 192 -7.02 -8.24 -8.70
CA CYS A 192 -7.32 -8.94 -7.46
C CYS A 192 -8.38 -9.98 -7.71
N THR A 193 -8.00 -11.24 -7.55
CA THR A 193 -8.80 -12.40 -7.94
C THR A 193 -9.06 -13.29 -6.74
N THR A 194 -10.29 -13.76 -6.59
CA THR A 194 -10.60 -14.88 -5.70
C THR A 194 -10.41 -16.20 -6.43
N SER A 195 -10.46 -17.33 -5.70
CA SER A 195 -10.53 -18.65 -6.33
C SER A 195 -11.72 -18.80 -7.28
N CYS A 196 -12.73 -17.93 -7.19
CA CYS A 196 -13.88 -17.94 -8.10
C CYS A 196 -13.64 -17.21 -9.43
N SER A 197 -12.50 -16.52 -9.59
CA SER A 197 -12.16 -15.86 -10.84
C SER A 197 -11.94 -16.91 -11.94
N LEU A 198 -12.47 -16.63 -13.14
CA LEU A 198 -12.20 -17.45 -14.31
C LEU A 198 -10.82 -17.13 -14.88
N ASN A 199 -10.16 -18.13 -15.48
CA ASN A 199 -8.86 -17.99 -16.18
C ASN A 199 -7.67 -17.60 -15.28
N VAL A 200 -7.73 -17.91 -13.99
CA VAL A 200 -6.57 -17.85 -13.08
C VAL A 200 -6.10 -19.24 -12.67
N PRO A 201 -4.82 -19.43 -12.27
CA PRO A 201 -4.25 -20.75 -12.00
C PRO A 201 -4.99 -21.60 -10.94
N ILE A 202 -5.79 -20.97 -10.07
CA ILE A 202 -6.52 -21.62 -8.96
C ILE A 202 -8.04 -21.41 -9.11
N SER A 203 -8.55 -21.33 -10.35
CA SER A 203 -9.98 -21.10 -10.58
C SER A 203 -10.84 -22.32 -10.21
N ILE A 204 -11.84 -22.12 -9.36
CA ILE A 204 -12.94 -23.03 -9.06
C ILE A 204 -14.26 -22.44 -9.56
N ASP A 205 -15.18 -23.30 -10.00
CA ASP A 205 -16.52 -22.87 -10.40
C ASP A 205 -17.38 -22.62 -9.17
N CYS A 206 -17.51 -21.35 -8.77
CA CYS A 206 -18.24 -20.95 -7.57
C CYS A 206 -19.75 -20.79 -7.79
N LYS A 207 -20.32 -21.31 -8.90
CA LYS A 207 -21.75 -21.31 -9.27
C LYS A 207 -22.68 -20.58 -8.29
N SER A 208 -22.67 -19.25 -8.31
CA SER A 208 -23.60 -18.36 -7.59
C SER A 208 -24.11 -18.94 -6.25
N GLY A 209 -23.21 -19.22 -5.32
CA GLY A 209 -23.54 -19.72 -3.98
C GLY A 209 -22.38 -19.60 -3.01
#